data_AF-A0AAP6HFS7-F1
#
_entry.id   AF-A0AAP6HFS7-F1
#
_cell.length_a   1.000
_cell.length_b   1.000
_cell.length_c   1.000
_cell.angle_alpha   90.00
_cell.angle_beta   90.00
_cell.angle_gamma   90.00
#
_symmetry.space_group_name_H-M   'P 1'
#
loop_
_entity.id
_entity.type
_entity.pdbx_description
1 polymer ?
#
loop_
_entity_poly.entity_id
_entity_poly.type
_entity_poly.pdbx_seq_one_letter_code
_entity_poly.pdbx_strand_id
1 'polypeptide(L)'
;MKKIYLLVASLSVGMALSQTGNVGINTENPNATLDVVGAPTNTQSLDGIIAPRATGEQLRAKTYTGNQTGALVYVTVADPSPAGQTIDVTASGYYYFDGNKWVRVVNPGSSPVDWHVDGNNGTVAGKNFVGTRDDVALMFKVNMVNSGFISQFKDNTTTPSGANVSLGYESLPLAPTVPATSPATGAIRQNVALGWQALGTTTVTGPLVQNIAVGDRTLKSLQQGGTNIAIGNKAMQNATTGNSNIAIGVNALHSLSAADNWGNIALGYRVAENMTGGRDNVFLKNFTAINNQGDNFKSGNNNVFIGKDSGYGVLTANNNIAIGAASSLFRC
;
A
#
# COMPACT_ATOMS: atom_id res chain seq x y z
N MET A 1 77.14 40.75 -57.50
CA MET A 1 77.31 41.00 -56.04
C MET A 1 76.38 42.16 -55.61
N LYS A 2 76.21 42.41 -54.29
CA LYS A 2 75.45 43.53 -53.67
C LYS A 2 73.89 43.48 -53.63
N LYS A 3 73.40 42.57 -52.78
CA LYS A 3 72.32 42.65 -51.75
C LYS A 3 71.32 43.85 -51.63
N ILE A 4 70.00 43.50 -51.59
CA ILE A 4 68.84 43.95 -50.73
C ILE A 4 68.50 45.48 -50.76
N TYR A 5 67.36 46.12 -50.39
CA TYR A 5 66.20 45.91 -49.48
C TYR A 5 64.92 46.66 -49.98
N LEU A 6 63.74 46.71 -49.30
CA LEU A 6 62.81 45.67 -48.76
C LEU A 6 61.60 46.35 -48.03
N LEU A 7 60.35 46.21 -48.53
CA LEU A 7 59.05 46.46 -47.85
C LEU A 7 57.94 45.84 -48.74
N VAL A 8 56.94 45.02 -48.36
CA VAL A 8 56.18 44.67 -47.12
C VAL A 8 54.83 45.41 -46.96
N ALA A 9 53.77 44.86 -47.58
CA ALA A 9 52.33 44.89 -47.23
C ALA A 9 51.53 44.14 -48.33
N SER A 10 50.44 43.38 -48.09
CA SER A 10 49.86 42.86 -46.84
C SER A 10 48.83 41.75 -47.15
N LEU A 11 49.05 40.50 -46.73
CA LEU A 11 47.97 39.49 -46.63
C LEU A 11 48.33 38.30 -45.69
N SER A 12 48.47 38.56 -44.39
CA SER A 12 48.82 37.52 -43.40
C SER A 12 48.21 37.75 -42.03
N VAL A 13 46.87 37.85 -41.96
CA VAL A 13 46.09 37.75 -40.72
C VAL A 13 44.99 36.70 -40.87
N GLY A 14 45.40 35.48 -41.23
CA GLY A 14 44.60 34.28 -40.92
C GLY A 14 44.68 34.07 -39.41
N MET A 15 43.77 34.68 -38.66
CA MET A 15 43.85 34.80 -37.21
C MET A 15 43.64 33.44 -36.54
N ALA A 16 44.73 32.74 -36.21
CA ALA A 16 44.74 31.57 -35.35
C ALA A 16 44.50 31.98 -33.88
N LEU A 17 43.33 32.53 -33.60
CA LEU A 17 42.86 32.73 -32.23
C LEU A 17 42.38 31.39 -31.68
N SER A 18 42.71 31.13 -30.41
CA SER A 18 42.40 29.89 -29.72
C SER A 18 40.89 29.62 -29.72
N GLN A 19 40.48 28.53 -30.36
CA GLN A 19 39.14 27.96 -30.18
C GLN A 19 39.06 27.35 -28.78
N THR A 20 38.82 28.21 -27.78
CA THR A 20 38.14 27.79 -26.56
C THR A 20 36.81 27.17 -26.99
N GLY A 21 36.50 25.96 -26.48
CA GLY A 21 35.52 25.04 -27.07
C GLY A 21 34.06 25.40 -26.79
N ASN A 22 33.69 26.68 -26.98
CA ASN A 22 32.44 27.26 -26.55
C ASN A 22 31.80 28.04 -27.71
N VAL A 23 30.61 27.63 -28.13
CA VAL A 23 29.83 28.33 -29.17
C VAL A 23 28.85 29.28 -28.49
N GLY A 24 29.07 30.58 -28.63
CA GLY A 24 28.10 31.61 -28.26
C GLY A 24 27.16 31.94 -29.42
N ILE A 25 25.86 31.98 -29.15
CA ILE A 25 24.85 32.57 -30.03
C ILE A 25 24.23 33.75 -29.27
N ASN A 26 24.30 34.95 -29.87
CA ASN A 26 23.93 36.23 -29.26
C ASN A 26 24.72 36.60 -27.98
N THR A 27 25.85 35.94 -27.70
CA THR A 27 26.79 36.29 -26.63
C THR A 27 28.23 36.16 -27.09
N GLU A 28 29.06 37.14 -26.72
CA GLU A 28 30.52 37.11 -26.93
C GLU A 28 31.25 36.35 -25.81
N ASN A 29 30.58 36.12 -24.68
CA ASN A 29 31.12 35.44 -23.50
C ASN A 29 30.23 34.23 -23.14
N PRO A 30 30.34 33.11 -23.87
CA PRO A 30 29.55 31.90 -23.63
C PRO A 30 29.96 31.17 -22.35
N ASN A 31 28.97 30.86 -21.50
CA ASN A 31 29.14 30.22 -20.19
C ASN A 31 29.14 28.69 -20.25
N ALA A 32 28.84 28.11 -21.42
CA ALA A 32 28.76 26.68 -21.68
C ALA A 32 29.33 26.33 -23.07
N THR A 33 29.51 25.05 -23.37
CA THR A 33 29.99 24.55 -24.68
C THR A 33 29.09 25.01 -25.84
N LEU A 34 27.80 25.18 -25.56
CA LEU A 34 26.86 25.94 -26.38
C LEU A 34 26.07 26.86 -25.44
N ASP A 35 26.15 28.16 -25.63
CA ASP A 35 25.38 29.17 -24.89
C ASP A 35 24.54 29.98 -25.89
N VAL A 36 23.23 30.06 -25.66
CA VAL A 36 22.27 30.65 -26.60
C VAL A 36 21.43 31.68 -25.84
N VAL A 37 21.82 32.94 -25.95
CA VAL A 37 21.15 34.04 -25.26
C VAL A 37 19.97 34.54 -26.10
N GLY A 38 18.80 34.62 -25.47
CA GLY A 38 17.59 35.17 -26.09
C GLY A 38 17.60 36.70 -26.14
N ALA A 39 16.75 37.28 -26.99
CA ALA A 39 16.45 38.71 -27.01
C ALA A 39 14.98 38.96 -26.58
N PRO A 40 14.63 38.72 -25.30
CA PRO A 40 13.23 38.52 -24.85
C PRO A 40 12.31 39.75 -24.96
N THR A 41 12.86 40.93 -25.28
CA THR A 41 12.09 42.16 -25.54
C THR A 41 11.89 42.46 -27.03
N ASN A 42 12.60 41.75 -27.92
CA ASN A 42 12.47 41.92 -29.37
C ASN A 42 11.44 40.92 -29.91
N THR A 43 10.23 41.40 -30.22
CA THR A 43 9.12 40.56 -30.73
C THR A 43 9.36 39.99 -32.14
N GLN A 44 10.46 40.32 -32.81
CA GLN A 44 10.91 39.67 -34.05
C GLN A 44 12.10 38.70 -33.84
N SER A 45 12.62 38.58 -32.62
CA SER A 45 13.47 37.44 -32.23
C SER A 45 12.58 36.26 -31.83
N LEU A 46 12.84 35.10 -32.41
CA LEU A 46 12.18 33.85 -32.05
C LEU A 46 13.16 32.99 -31.24
N ASP A 47 13.30 33.33 -29.97
CA ASP A 47 14.27 32.71 -29.06
C ASP A 47 13.97 31.22 -28.86
N GLY A 48 14.99 30.36 -29.02
CA GLY A 48 14.90 28.93 -28.74
C GLY A 48 15.86 28.06 -29.56
N ILE A 49 15.79 26.73 -29.34
CA ILE A 49 16.58 25.72 -30.06
C ILE A 49 15.63 24.68 -30.66
N ILE A 50 15.66 24.53 -32.00
CA ILE A 50 14.91 23.49 -32.71
C ILE A 50 15.80 22.25 -32.80
N ALA A 51 15.50 21.25 -31.98
CA ALA A 51 16.16 19.93 -32.06
C ALA A 51 15.84 19.22 -33.39
N PRO A 52 16.72 18.31 -33.87
CA PRO A 52 16.47 17.51 -35.06
C PRO A 52 15.11 16.79 -35.00
N ARG A 53 14.36 16.83 -36.10
CA ARG A 53 13.01 16.25 -36.20
C ARG A 53 13.06 14.86 -36.85
N ALA A 54 12.28 13.92 -36.32
CA ALA A 54 12.11 12.58 -36.87
C ALA A 54 10.70 12.03 -36.53
N THR A 55 10.19 11.07 -37.30
CA THR A 55 9.09 10.21 -36.84
C THR A 55 9.62 9.18 -35.84
N GLY A 56 8.77 8.59 -34.99
CA GLY A 56 9.18 7.50 -34.11
C GLY A 56 9.75 6.29 -34.87
N GLU A 57 9.20 5.97 -36.04
CA GLU A 57 9.73 4.96 -36.97
C GLU A 57 11.13 5.30 -37.49
N GLN A 58 11.36 6.55 -37.94
CA GLN A 58 12.69 7.05 -38.36
C GLN A 58 13.72 7.08 -37.23
N LEU A 59 13.25 7.10 -35.98
CA LEU A 59 14.09 7.01 -34.79
C LEU A 59 14.40 5.54 -34.44
N ARG A 60 13.43 4.63 -34.59
CA ARG A 60 13.59 3.18 -34.43
C ARG A 60 14.47 2.55 -35.49
N ALA A 61 14.52 3.12 -36.69
CA ALA A 61 15.42 2.73 -37.77
C ALA A 61 16.91 3.07 -37.52
N LYS A 62 17.27 3.60 -36.35
CA LYS A 62 18.64 4.00 -35.98
C LYS A 62 19.08 3.33 -34.68
N THR A 63 20.33 2.92 -34.63
CA THR A 63 20.99 2.45 -33.40
C THR A 63 21.77 3.59 -32.76
N TYR A 64 21.39 3.97 -31.55
CA TYR A 64 22.12 4.93 -30.71
C TYR A 64 22.95 4.19 -29.66
N THR A 65 24.14 4.70 -29.37
CA THR A 65 25.10 4.13 -28.40
C THR A 65 25.32 5.07 -27.22
N GLY A 66 26.01 4.61 -26.16
CA GLY A 66 26.33 5.45 -25.00
C GLY A 66 27.03 6.78 -25.33
N ASN A 67 27.74 6.86 -26.46
CA ASN A 67 28.35 8.09 -26.98
C ASN A 67 27.34 9.14 -27.47
N GLN A 68 26.04 8.84 -27.47
CA GLN A 68 24.94 9.75 -27.79
C GLN A 68 24.02 10.02 -26.58
N THR A 69 24.43 9.65 -25.35
CA THR A 69 23.70 9.99 -24.13
C THR A 69 23.49 11.50 -24.02
N GLY A 70 22.25 11.94 -23.77
CA GLY A 70 21.88 13.36 -23.77
C GLY A 70 21.51 13.94 -25.14
N ALA A 71 21.60 13.17 -26.25
CA ALA A 71 21.12 13.64 -27.56
C ALA A 71 19.62 13.94 -27.50
N LEU A 72 19.21 15.12 -27.97
CA LEU A 72 17.83 15.62 -27.97
C LEU A 72 17.25 15.59 -29.39
N VAL A 73 16.01 15.12 -29.53
CA VAL A 73 15.23 15.16 -30.79
C VAL A 73 13.80 15.63 -30.54
N TYR A 74 13.13 16.09 -31.60
CA TYR A 74 11.69 16.29 -31.60
C TYR A 74 11.00 15.21 -32.44
N VAL A 75 10.23 14.35 -31.79
CA VAL A 75 9.42 13.32 -32.42
C VAL A 75 8.15 13.97 -32.99
N THR A 76 7.98 13.93 -34.30
CA THR A 76 6.86 14.57 -35.00
C THR A 76 5.57 13.76 -34.95
N VAL A 77 5.69 12.43 -34.90
CA VAL A 77 4.60 11.46 -34.75
C VAL A 77 5.13 10.23 -34.01
N ALA A 78 4.28 9.59 -33.22
CA ALA A 78 4.59 8.38 -32.46
C ALA A 78 5.18 7.27 -33.35
N ASP A 79 5.91 6.35 -32.72
CA ASP A 79 6.30 5.09 -33.35
C ASP A 79 5.06 4.17 -33.47
N PRO A 80 4.68 3.69 -34.67
CA PRO A 80 3.54 2.78 -34.84
C PRO A 80 3.82 1.36 -34.31
N SER A 81 5.08 1.03 -33.96
CA SER A 81 5.41 -0.23 -33.28
C SER A 81 6.62 -0.02 -32.34
N PRO A 82 6.43 0.67 -31.20
CA PRO A 82 7.50 1.01 -30.25
C PRO A 82 8.25 -0.23 -29.79
N ALA A 83 9.58 -0.24 -29.95
CA ALA A 83 10.42 -1.40 -29.61
C ALA A 83 11.86 -0.99 -29.31
N GLY A 84 12.52 -1.74 -28.42
CA GLY A 84 13.92 -1.52 -28.07
C GLY A 84 14.16 -0.08 -27.60
N GLN A 85 14.99 0.67 -28.32
CA GLN A 85 15.35 2.04 -27.96
C GLN A 85 14.18 3.02 -28.07
N THR A 86 13.11 2.73 -28.84
CA THR A 86 11.95 3.62 -29.00
C THR A 86 10.72 3.19 -28.20
N ILE A 87 10.86 2.29 -27.22
CA ILE A 87 9.71 1.72 -26.49
C ILE A 87 8.78 2.77 -25.83
N ASP A 88 9.30 3.91 -25.39
CA ASP A 88 8.51 5.01 -24.79
C ASP A 88 8.06 6.08 -25.82
N VAL A 89 8.33 5.89 -27.12
CA VAL A 89 8.06 6.87 -28.20
C VAL A 89 6.62 6.78 -28.70
N THR A 90 5.69 6.84 -27.75
CA THR A 90 4.24 6.63 -27.94
C THR A 90 3.46 7.89 -28.32
N ALA A 91 4.13 9.06 -28.39
CA ALA A 91 3.52 10.34 -28.74
C ALA A 91 4.52 11.28 -29.43
N SER A 92 4.03 12.37 -30.03
CA SER A 92 4.87 13.47 -30.48
C SER A 92 5.39 14.32 -29.30
N GLY A 93 6.51 15.01 -29.50
CA GLY A 93 7.14 15.89 -28.50
C GLY A 93 8.66 15.78 -28.46
N TYR A 94 9.30 16.43 -27.50
CA TYR A 94 10.74 16.30 -27.29
C TYR A 94 11.08 14.98 -26.58
N TYR A 95 12.17 14.34 -27.02
CA TYR A 95 12.72 13.12 -26.45
C TYR A 95 14.24 13.25 -26.34
N TYR A 96 14.84 12.73 -25.26
CA TYR A 96 16.28 12.62 -25.11
C TYR A 96 16.72 11.16 -24.99
N PHE A 97 17.95 10.85 -25.40
CA PHE A 97 18.52 9.51 -25.27
C PHE A 97 19.19 9.34 -23.90
N ASP A 98 18.75 8.37 -23.09
CA ASP A 98 19.25 8.14 -21.72
C ASP A 98 20.54 7.28 -21.66
N GLY A 99 21.08 6.91 -22.83
CA GLY A 99 22.20 5.97 -22.98
C GLY A 99 21.76 4.57 -23.43
N ASN A 100 20.48 4.22 -23.22
CA ASN A 100 19.86 2.94 -23.58
C ASN A 100 18.66 3.13 -24.53
N LYS A 101 17.78 4.08 -24.22
CA LYS A 101 16.49 4.33 -24.90
C LYS A 101 16.13 5.83 -24.97
N TRP A 102 15.08 6.14 -25.72
CA TRP A 102 14.51 7.48 -25.88
C TRP A 102 13.44 7.75 -24.82
N VAL A 103 13.75 8.66 -23.88
CA VAL A 103 12.85 9.09 -22.81
C VAL A 103 12.20 10.42 -23.18
N ARG A 104 10.88 10.53 -22.96
CA ARG A 104 10.12 11.75 -23.30
C ARG A 104 10.46 12.89 -22.33
N VAL A 105 10.74 14.07 -22.86
CA VAL A 105 10.77 15.30 -22.06
C VAL A 105 9.31 15.67 -21.73
N VAL A 106 8.88 15.32 -20.53
CA VAL A 106 7.53 15.61 -20.04
C VAL A 106 7.48 16.98 -19.33
N ASN A 107 6.42 17.76 -19.57
CA ASN A 107 6.12 18.90 -18.71
C ASN A 107 5.60 18.37 -17.36
N PRO A 108 6.07 18.87 -16.21
CA PRO A 108 5.61 18.44 -14.88
C PRO A 108 4.08 18.56 -14.67
N GLY A 109 3.39 19.41 -15.43
CA GLY A 109 1.94 19.57 -15.38
C GLY A 109 1.13 18.75 -16.41
N SER A 110 1.76 17.98 -17.32
CA SER A 110 1.05 17.34 -18.45
C SER A 110 0.92 15.81 -18.36
N SER A 111 1.23 15.21 -17.20
CA SER A 111 1.06 13.77 -16.96
C SER A 111 0.66 13.52 -15.49
N PRO A 112 -0.64 13.64 -15.13
CA PRO A 112 -1.12 13.42 -13.77
C PRO A 112 -1.28 11.92 -13.48
N VAL A 113 -0.16 11.18 -13.55
CA VAL A 113 -0.11 9.73 -13.34
C VAL A 113 0.08 9.34 -11.87
N ASP A 114 0.71 10.21 -11.08
CA ASP A 114 1.05 9.95 -9.67
C ASP A 114 0.22 10.79 -8.70
N TRP A 115 0.14 10.32 -7.45
CA TRP A 115 -0.44 11.06 -6.33
C TRP A 115 0.68 11.70 -5.50
N HIS A 116 0.67 13.02 -5.39
CA HIS A 116 1.70 13.77 -4.68
C HIS A 116 1.55 13.63 -3.16
N VAL A 117 2.66 13.69 -2.43
CA VAL A 117 2.68 13.63 -0.95
C VAL A 117 1.95 14.81 -0.31
N ASP A 118 1.99 15.98 -0.94
CA ASP A 118 1.27 17.19 -0.52
C ASP A 118 -0.14 17.31 -1.14
N GLY A 119 -0.57 16.29 -1.92
CA GLY A 119 -1.87 16.21 -2.57
C GLY A 119 -1.97 16.83 -3.97
N ASN A 120 -3.07 16.50 -4.67
CA ASN A 120 -3.31 16.89 -6.06
C ASN A 120 -4.48 17.89 -6.16
N ASN A 121 -4.28 19.00 -6.88
CA ASN A 121 -5.35 19.93 -7.24
C ASN A 121 -6.08 19.49 -8.53
N GLY A 122 -7.31 19.95 -8.74
CA GLY A 122 -8.06 19.75 -9.99
C GLY A 122 -8.52 18.31 -10.25
N THR A 123 -8.73 17.51 -9.20
CA THR A 123 -9.19 16.12 -9.31
C THR A 123 -10.64 16.03 -9.78
N VAL A 124 -10.94 15.01 -10.60
CA VAL A 124 -12.29 14.74 -11.11
C VAL A 124 -12.78 13.39 -10.56
N ALA A 125 -13.92 13.40 -9.88
CA ALA A 125 -14.53 12.20 -9.31
C ALA A 125 -14.77 11.12 -10.40
N GLY A 126 -14.48 9.86 -10.07
CA GLY A 126 -14.57 8.73 -11.00
C GLY A 126 -13.44 8.64 -12.04
N LYS A 127 -12.63 9.70 -12.23
CA LYS A 127 -11.43 9.69 -13.09
C LYS A 127 -10.14 9.60 -12.29
N ASN A 128 -10.04 10.36 -11.20
CA ASN A 128 -8.88 10.40 -10.30
C ASN A 128 -9.21 9.67 -8.99
N PHE A 129 -8.30 8.80 -8.55
CA PHE A 129 -8.41 8.01 -7.32
C PHE A 129 -7.01 7.55 -6.89
N VAL A 130 -6.88 7.12 -5.63
CA VAL A 130 -5.71 6.37 -5.13
C VAL A 130 -6.11 4.90 -5.10
N GLY A 131 -5.46 4.07 -5.92
CA GLY A 131 -5.84 2.67 -6.10
C GLY A 131 -5.28 2.03 -7.37
N THR A 132 -5.75 0.83 -7.66
CA THR A 132 -5.38 -0.02 -8.80
C THR A 132 -6.40 0.10 -9.96
N ARG A 133 -6.01 -0.38 -11.15
CA ARG A 133 -6.90 -0.47 -12.35
C ARG A 133 -7.11 -1.91 -12.82
N ASP A 134 -6.28 -2.80 -12.33
CA ASP A 134 -6.30 -4.24 -12.44
C ASP A 134 -6.86 -4.86 -11.16
N ASP A 135 -6.95 -6.19 -11.12
CA ASP A 135 -7.59 -6.91 -10.02
C ASP A 135 -6.76 -6.99 -8.71
N VAL A 136 -5.67 -6.22 -8.62
CA VAL A 136 -4.68 -6.24 -7.53
C VAL A 136 -5.10 -5.34 -6.36
N ALA A 137 -4.69 -5.69 -5.13
CA ALA A 137 -4.98 -4.92 -3.93
C ALA A 137 -4.11 -3.64 -3.81
N LEU A 138 -4.71 -2.53 -3.36
CA LEU A 138 -3.96 -1.35 -2.94
C LEU A 138 -3.27 -1.66 -1.60
N MET A 139 -1.94 -1.66 -1.56
CA MET A 139 -1.16 -1.97 -0.35
C MET A 139 -0.55 -0.72 0.30
N PHE A 140 -0.60 -0.65 1.63
CA PHE A 140 0.10 0.34 2.44
C PHE A 140 1.27 -0.34 3.18
N LYS A 141 2.44 0.31 3.22
CA LYS A 141 3.64 -0.23 3.87
C LYS A 141 4.39 0.85 4.65
N VAL A 142 5.02 0.44 5.76
CA VAL A 142 5.95 1.25 6.55
C VAL A 142 7.22 0.43 6.74
N ASN A 143 8.38 1.00 6.38
CA ASN A 143 9.67 0.29 6.37
C ASN A 143 9.59 -1.09 5.67
N MET A 144 8.97 -1.13 4.48
CA MET A 144 8.67 -2.33 3.67
C MET A 144 7.70 -3.36 4.30
N VAL A 145 7.32 -3.23 5.57
CA VAL A 145 6.37 -4.11 6.26
C VAL A 145 4.92 -3.68 5.97
N ASN A 146 4.06 -4.67 5.71
CA ASN A 146 2.63 -4.46 5.48
C ASN A 146 2.00 -3.67 6.64
N SER A 147 1.36 -2.56 6.31
CA SER A 147 0.74 -1.64 7.27
C SER A 147 -0.73 -1.33 6.95
N GLY A 148 -1.32 -2.15 6.08
CA GLY A 148 -2.71 -2.04 5.62
C GLY A 148 -2.83 -2.44 4.15
N PHE A 149 -4.05 -2.71 3.71
CA PHE A 149 -4.41 -2.85 2.29
C PHE A 149 -5.93 -2.81 2.11
N ILE A 150 -6.36 -2.51 0.88
CA ILE A 150 -7.74 -2.67 0.43
C ILE A 150 -7.71 -3.68 -0.71
N SER A 151 -8.32 -4.86 -0.53
CA SER A 151 -8.45 -5.87 -1.59
C SER A 151 -9.90 -6.23 -1.87
N GLN A 152 -10.15 -6.65 -3.09
CA GLN A 152 -11.20 -7.62 -3.40
C GLN A 152 -10.69 -9.06 -3.16
N PHE A 153 -11.62 -10.01 -3.16
CA PHE A 153 -11.40 -11.43 -3.31
C PHE A 153 -12.39 -11.92 -4.37
N LYS A 154 -11.89 -12.60 -5.40
CA LYS A 154 -12.71 -13.37 -6.34
C LYS A 154 -12.49 -14.85 -6.03
N ASP A 155 -13.57 -15.63 -6.03
CA ASP A 155 -13.44 -17.08 -6.15
C ASP A 155 -13.22 -17.45 -7.63
N ASN A 156 -13.52 -18.69 -8.03
CA ASN A 156 -13.33 -19.13 -9.41
C ASN A 156 -14.40 -18.58 -10.39
N THR A 157 -15.28 -17.71 -9.93
CA THR A 157 -16.17 -16.90 -10.75
C THR A 157 -15.55 -15.54 -11.05
N THR A 158 -16.04 -14.86 -12.10
CA THR A 158 -15.66 -13.47 -12.39
C THR A 158 -16.24 -12.46 -11.39
N THR A 159 -17.03 -12.89 -10.40
CA THR A 159 -17.67 -12.01 -9.41
C THR A 159 -16.85 -11.89 -8.13
N PRO A 160 -16.65 -10.66 -7.59
CA PRO A 160 -16.05 -10.49 -6.26
C PRO A 160 -16.95 -11.08 -5.16
N SER A 161 -16.45 -12.08 -4.43
CA SER A 161 -17.15 -12.77 -3.34
C SER A 161 -16.56 -12.47 -1.95
N GLY A 162 -15.71 -11.45 -1.88
CA GLY A 162 -15.29 -10.81 -0.64
C GLY A 162 -14.42 -9.58 -0.88
N ALA A 163 -14.08 -8.90 0.21
CA ALA A 163 -13.07 -7.87 0.28
C ALA A 163 -12.38 -7.97 1.64
N ASN A 164 -11.08 -7.67 1.75
CA ASN A 164 -10.45 -7.47 3.04
C ASN A 164 -10.04 -6.01 3.17
N VAL A 165 -10.26 -5.43 4.34
CA VAL A 165 -9.83 -4.07 4.68
C VAL A 165 -8.88 -4.16 5.87
N SER A 166 -7.64 -3.74 5.67
CA SER A 166 -6.58 -3.77 6.67
C SER A 166 -5.95 -2.39 6.82
N LEU A 167 -5.72 -1.93 8.05
CA LEU A 167 -4.99 -0.69 8.34
C LEU A 167 -4.31 -0.75 9.72
N GLY A 168 -2.99 -0.71 9.73
CA GLY A 168 -2.16 -0.88 10.92
C GLY A 168 -0.91 -1.70 10.61
N TYR A 169 0.20 -1.39 11.25
CA TYR A 169 1.44 -2.17 11.09
C TYR A 169 1.17 -3.64 11.45
N GLU A 170 1.57 -4.58 10.59
CA GLU A 170 1.31 -6.03 10.72
C GLU A 170 -0.17 -6.42 10.90
N SER A 171 -1.15 -5.55 10.56
CA SER A 171 -2.56 -5.94 10.55
C SER A 171 -2.86 -6.82 9.35
N LEU A 172 -3.52 -7.97 9.59
CA LEU A 172 -3.86 -8.99 8.60
C LEU A 172 -2.73 -9.21 7.57
N PRO A 173 -1.58 -9.80 7.96
CA PRO A 173 -0.47 -10.00 7.04
C PRO A 173 -0.95 -10.79 5.82
N LEU A 174 -0.61 -10.28 4.64
CA LEU A 174 -1.11 -10.72 3.33
C LEU A 174 -1.16 -12.26 3.22
N ALA A 175 -2.39 -12.80 3.18
CA ALA A 175 -2.62 -14.18 2.76
C ALA A 175 -1.97 -14.39 1.39
N PRO A 176 -1.34 -15.54 1.11
CA PRO A 176 -0.74 -15.79 -0.19
C PRO A 176 -1.78 -15.66 -1.31
N THR A 177 -1.30 -15.51 -2.55
CA THR A 177 -2.11 -15.65 -3.75
C THR A 177 -2.63 -17.09 -3.86
N VAL A 178 -3.71 -17.41 -3.14
CA VAL A 178 -4.41 -18.70 -3.21
C VAL A 178 -5.16 -18.72 -4.55
N PRO A 179 -4.80 -19.61 -5.51
CA PRO A 179 -5.61 -19.81 -6.69
C PRO A 179 -7.00 -20.30 -6.26
N ALA A 180 -8.06 -19.87 -6.94
CA ALA A 180 -9.44 -20.02 -6.44
C ALA A 180 -10.01 -21.46 -6.47
N THR A 181 -9.16 -22.48 -6.45
CA THR A 181 -9.50 -23.89 -6.46
C THR A 181 -9.92 -24.38 -5.06
N SER A 182 -11.23 -24.25 -4.78
CA SER A 182 -11.96 -24.74 -3.60
C SER A 182 -11.93 -23.85 -2.33
N PRO A 183 -13.09 -23.58 -1.68
CA PRO A 183 -13.21 -22.65 -0.55
C PRO A 183 -12.80 -23.22 0.82
N ALA A 184 -12.28 -24.45 0.88
CA ALA A 184 -12.18 -25.22 2.12
C ALA A 184 -10.96 -24.91 3.01
N THR A 185 -9.83 -24.44 2.44
CA THR A 185 -8.56 -24.32 3.19
C THR A 185 -7.84 -23.02 2.84
N GLY A 186 -7.46 -22.23 3.84
CA GLY A 186 -6.64 -21.01 3.66
C GLY A 186 -7.36 -19.79 3.05
N ALA A 187 -8.67 -19.84 2.82
CA ALA A 187 -9.42 -18.72 2.26
C ALA A 187 -9.56 -17.56 3.27
N ILE A 188 -8.92 -16.42 2.99
CA ILE A 188 -9.00 -15.19 3.82
C ILE A 188 -9.77 -14.11 3.07
N ARG A 189 -11.02 -13.85 3.47
CA ARG A 189 -11.94 -12.90 2.80
C ARG A 189 -12.97 -12.31 3.75
N GLN A 190 -13.48 -11.12 3.43
CA GLN A 190 -14.53 -10.42 4.19
C GLN A 190 -14.10 -9.96 5.60
N ASN A 191 -12.79 -9.83 5.87
CA ASN A 191 -12.29 -9.41 7.17
C ASN A 191 -12.00 -7.89 7.24
N VAL A 192 -12.19 -7.31 8.42
CA VAL A 192 -11.80 -5.94 8.77
C VAL A 192 -10.75 -5.99 9.88
N ALA A 193 -9.55 -5.47 9.65
CA ALA A 193 -8.42 -5.54 10.57
C ALA A 193 -7.79 -4.15 10.77
N LEU A 194 -8.08 -3.50 11.90
CA LEU A 194 -7.70 -2.12 12.18
C LEU A 194 -6.86 -2.04 13.48
N GLY A 195 -5.61 -1.60 13.38
CA GLY A 195 -4.67 -1.45 14.51
C GLY A 195 -3.49 -2.43 14.47
N TRP A 196 -2.45 -2.16 15.27
CA TRP A 196 -1.20 -2.94 15.24
C TRP A 196 -1.43 -4.43 15.55
N GLN A 197 -0.99 -5.32 14.66
CA GLN A 197 -1.21 -6.77 14.74
C GLN A 197 -2.69 -7.20 14.88
N ALA A 198 -3.66 -6.36 14.46
CA ALA A 198 -5.07 -6.74 14.37
C ALA A 198 -5.26 -7.84 13.31
N LEU A 199 -5.88 -8.96 13.70
CA LEU A 199 -5.94 -10.21 12.92
C LEU A 199 -4.55 -10.66 12.41
N GLY A 200 -3.49 -10.31 13.15
CA GLY A 200 -2.09 -10.41 12.77
C GLY A 200 -1.49 -11.82 12.84
N THR A 201 -2.23 -12.83 12.37
CA THR A 201 -1.78 -14.24 12.40
C THR A 201 -0.76 -14.52 11.31
N THR A 202 0.30 -15.27 11.63
CA THR A 202 1.28 -15.77 10.65
C THR A 202 0.96 -17.18 10.16
N THR A 203 -0.07 -17.82 10.71
CA THR A 203 -0.40 -19.24 10.48
C THR A 203 -1.90 -19.39 10.32
N VAL A 204 -2.32 -19.89 9.16
CA VAL A 204 -3.73 -20.02 8.78
C VAL A 204 -3.98 -21.46 8.37
N THR A 205 -4.83 -22.15 9.13
CA THR A 205 -5.03 -23.61 9.06
C THR A 205 -6.35 -24.02 8.41
N GLY A 206 -7.27 -23.05 8.23
CA GLY A 206 -8.58 -23.23 7.62
C GLY A 206 -9.10 -21.91 7.05
N PRO A 207 -10.41 -21.76 6.77
CA PRO A 207 -11.00 -20.50 6.35
C PRO A 207 -10.92 -19.45 7.47
N LEU A 208 -10.48 -18.22 7.15
CA LEU A 208 -10.43 -17.08 8.07
C LEU A 208 -11.29 -15.95 7.50
N VAL A 209 -12.59 -15.93 7.83
CA VAL A 209 -13.58 -15.16 7.08
C VAL A 209 -14.51 -14.32 7.94
N GLN A 210 -14.97 -13.17 7.40
CA GLN A 210 -16.04 -12.38 8.03
C GLN A 210 -15.73 -11.90 9.47
N ASN A 211 -14.44 -11.77 9.83
CA ASN A 211 -14.04 -11.29 11.17
C ASN A 211 -13.85 -9.77 11.19
N ILE A 212 -14.28 -9.13 12.28
CA ILE A 212 -13.96 -7.75 12.62
C ILE A 212 -12.95 -7.77 13.77
N ALA A 213 -11.78 -7.16 13.57
CA ALA A 213 -10.70 -7.04 14.55
C ALA A 213 -10.24 -5.58 14.64
N VAL A 214 -10.59 -4.88 15.73
CA VAL A 214 -10.28 -3.44 15.89
C VAL A 214 -9.54 -3.18 17.21
N GLY A 215 -8.23 -2.93 17.13
CA GLY A 215 -7.34 -2.60 18.25
C GLY A 215 -6.01 -3.36 18.22
N ASP A 216 -5.05 -2.94 19.05
CA ASP A 216 -3.77 -3.64 19.28
C ASP A 216 -3.99 -5.13 19.58
N ARG A 217 -3.38 -6.00 18.75
CA ARG A 217 -3.37 -7.47 18.83
C ARG A 217 -4.75 -8.15 18.92
N THR A 218 -5.80 -7.46 18.49
CA THR A 218 -7.16 -8.00 18.45
C THR A 218 -7.22 -9.19 17.50
N LEU A 219 -7.76 -10.34 17.95
CA LEU A 219 -7.79 -11.59 17.18
C LEU A 219 -6.42 -12.05 16.61
N LYS A 220 -5.29 -11.63 17.20
CA LYS A 220 -3.95 -11.87 16.62
C LYS A 220 -3.67 -13.34 16.29
N SER A 221 -4.12 -14.27 17.11
CA SER A 221 -3.77 -15.69 16.97
C SER A 221 -4.76 -16.53 16.16
N LEU A 222 -5.83 -15.95 15.59
CA LEU A 222 -6.91 -16.71 14.96
C LEU A 222 -6.44 -17.35 13.66
N GLN A 223 -6.33 -18.68 13.63
CA GLN A 223 -5.80 -19.45 12.50
C GLN A 223 -6.90 -19.97 11.56
N GLN A 224 -8.12 -20.12 12.09
CA GLN A 224 -9.32 -20.47 11.34
C GLN A 224 -10.58 -20.06 12.10
N GLY A 225 -11.69 -19.89 11.38
CA GLY A 225 -12.97 -19.48 11.92
C GLY A 225 -13.41 -18.10 11.45
N GLY A 226 -14.67 -17.76 11.75
CA GLY A 226 -15.29 -16.59 11.16
C GLY A 226 -16.51 -16.02 11.88
N THR A 227 -16.99 -14.89 11.37
CA THR A 227 -18.12 -14.12 11.95
C THR A 227 -17.84 -13.62 13.38
N ASN A 228 -16.57 -13.49 13.80
CA ASN A 228 -16.23 -12.95 15.11
C ASN A 228 -16.15 -11.42 15.08
N ILE A 229 -16.66 -10.74 16.11
CA ILE A 229 -16.57 -9.28 16.29
C ILE A 229 -15.73 -8.97 17.52
N ALA A 230 -14.45 -8.65 17.33
CA ALA A 230 -13.54 -8.30 18.40
C ALA A 230 -13.10 -6.82 18.29
N ILE A 231 -13.28 -6.06 19.37
CA ILE A 231 -13.02 -4.62 19.42
C ILE A 231 -12.40 -4.28 20.78
N GLY A 232 -11.13 -3.87 20.79
CA GLY A 232 -10.39 -3.46 22.00
C GLY A 232 -9.02 -4.15 22.10
N ASN A 233 -8.09 -3.53 22.83
CA ASN A 233 -6.74 -4.08 23.06
C ASN A 233 -6.82 -5.55 23.48
N LYS A 234 -6.22 -6.44 22.68
CA LYS A 234 -6.12 -7.89 22.91
C LYS A 234 -7.47 -8.62 23.07
N ALA A 235 -8.59 -8.06 22.59
CA ALA A 235 -9.84 -8.81 22.53
C ALA A 235 -9.64 -10.07 21.66
N MET A 236 -9.98 -11.25 22.23
CA MET A 236 -9.71 -12.58 21.66
C MET A 236 -8.26 -12.81 21.18
N GLN A 237 -7.25 -12.21 21.80
CA GLN A 237 -5.85 -12.30 21.32
C GLN A 237 -5.37 -13.74 21.13
N ASN A 238 -5.66 -14.63 22.08
CA ASN A 238 -5.15 -16.01 22.09
C ASN A 238 -6.15 -17.02 21.51
N ALA A 239 -7.26 -16.56 20.91
CA ALA A 239 -8.18 -17.45 20.20
C ALA A 239 -7.49 -17.98 18.94
N THR A 240 -7.21 -19.28 18.90
CA THR A 240 -6.62 -19.98 17.73
C THR A 240 -7.70 -20.45 16.76
N THR A 241 -8.89 -20.72 17.28
CA THR A 241 -10.11 -21.01 16.52
C THR A 241 -11.30 -20.32 17.19
N GLY A 242 -12.40 -20.16 16.45
CA GLY A 242 -13.69 -19.75 17.03
C GLY A 242 -14.60 -19.14 15.99
N ASN A 243 -15.91 -19.20 16.21
CA ASN A 243 -16.92 -18.65 15.29
C ASN A 243 -18.01 -17.90 16.03
N SER A 244 -18.55 -16.85 15.40
CA SER A 244 -19.73 -16.11 15.90
C SER A 244 -19.58 -15.49 17.30
N ASN A 245 -18.35 -15.28 17.78
CA ASN A 245 -18.12 -14.67 19.11
C ASN A 245 -18.08 -13.13 19.02
N ILE A 246 -18.54 -12.45 20.05
CA ILE A 246 -18.49 -10.98 20.19
C ILE A 246 -17.65 -10.64 21.43
N ALA A 247 -16.54 -9.93 21.24
CA ALA A 247 -15.59 -9.55 22.29
C ALA A 247 -15.29 -8.05 22.25
N ILE A 248 -16.05 -7.26 23.02
CA ILE A 248 -15.97 -5.79 22.98
C ILE A 248 -15.42 -5.27 24.32
N GLY A 249 -14.15 -4.87 24.30
CA GLY A 249 -13.41 -4.31 25.42
C GLY A 249 -12.00 -4.89 25.56
N VAL A 250 -11.14 -4.22 26.32
CA VAL A 250 -9.75 -4.65 26.57
C VAL A 250 -9.73 -6.03 27.20
N ASN A 251 -8.96 -6.97 26.64
CA ASN A 251 -8.84 -8.36 27.06
C ASN A 251 -10.17 -9.14 27.15
N ALA A 252 -11.23 -8.71 26.44
CA ALA A 252 -12.47 -9.47 26.33
C ALA A 252 -12.19 -10.84 25.65
N LEU A 253 -12.60 -11.95 26.28
CA LEU A 253 -12.35 -13.32 25.81
C LEU A 253 -10.86 -13.61 25.46
N HIS A 254 -9.93 -13.00 26.19
CA HIS A 254 -8.48 -13.02 25.88
C HIS A 254 -7.89 -14.43 25.66
N SER A 255 -8.27 -15.39 26.51
CA SER A 255 -7.68 -16.74 26.58
C SER A 255 -8.45 -17.84 25.85
N LEU A 256 -9.38 -17.49 24.95
CA LEU A 256 -10.39 -18.40 24.37
C LEU A 256 -9.81 -19.42 23.35
N SER A 257 -9.02 -20.39 23.83
CA SER A 257 -8.10 -21.20 23.03
C SER A 257 -8.57 -22.59 22.59
N ALA A 258 -9.69 -23.09 23.11
CA ALA A 258 -10.26 -24.38 22.69
C ALA A 258 -10.74 -24.39 21.22
N ALA A 259 -10.85 -25.59 20.64
CA ALA A 259 -11.28 -25.80 19.24
C ALA A 259 -12.75 -25.46 18.96
N ASP A 260 -13.57 -25.35 20.01
CA ASP A 260 -15.03 -25.48 19.94
C ASP A 260 -15.80 -24.19 20.27
N ASN A 261 -15.10 -23.06 20.26
CA ASN A 261 -15.57 -21.79 20.82
C ASN A 261 -16.55 -21.05 19.89
N TRP A 262 -17.84 -21.20 20.17
CA TRP A 262 -18.94 -20.68 19.35
C TRP A 262 -19.85 -19.72 20.12
N GLY A 263 -20.28 -18.62 19.50
CA GLY A 263 -21.46 -17.86 19.95
C GLY A 263 -21.33 -17.08 21.27
N ASN A 264 -20.14 -16.96 21.85
CA ASN A 264 -19.97 -16.26 23.13
C ASN A 264 -20.03 -14.74 22.95
N ILE A 265 -20.81 -14.05 23.78
CA ILE A 265 -20.89 -12.58 23.85
C ILE A 265 -20.19 -12.10 25.11
N ALA A 266 -19.26 -11.16 24.99
CA ALA A 266 -18.47 -10.64 26.09
C ALA A 266 -18.23 -9.12 25.93
N LEU A 267 -18.85 -8.32 26.80
CA LEU A 267 -18.81 -6.85 26.75
C LEU A 267 -18.25 -6.25 28.06
N GLY A 268 -17.12 -5.55 27.97
CA GLY A 268 -16.47 -4.85 29.09
C GLY A 268 -14.95 -5.02 29.16
N TYR A 269 -14.33 -4.40 30.16
CA TYR A 269 -12.92 -4.58 30.47
C TYR A 269 -12.69 -5.96 31.11
N ARG A 270 -11.76 -6.76 30.57
CA ARG A 270 -11.32 -8.09 31.05
C ARG A 270 -12.45 -9.10 31.29
N VAL A 271 -13.56 -8.92 30.58
CA VAL A 271 -14.72 -9.80 30.62
C VAL A 271 -14.36 -11.18 30.05
N ALA A 272 -14.58 -12.24 30.83
CA ALA A 272 -14.19 -13.61 30.50
C ALA A 272 -12.71 -13.77 30.03
N GLU A 273 -11.79 -12.92 30.53
CA GLU A 273 -10.35 -12.90 30.20
C GLU A 273 -9.69 -14.29 30.30
N ASN A 274 -10.12 -15.09 31.27
CA ASN A 274 -9.58 -16.40 31.62
C ASN A 274 -10.41 -17.60 31.12
N MET A 275 -11.45 -17.39 30.32
CA MET A 275 -12.24 -18.48 29.74
C MET A 275 -11.44 -19.13 28.60
N THR A 276 -11.24 -20.44 28.66
CA THR A 276 -10.45 -21.20 27.68
C THR A 276 -11.33 -21.96 26.69
N GLY A 277 -12.52 -22.39 27.10
CA GLY A 277 -13.48 -23.09 26.23
C GLY A 277 -14.93 -22.78 26.58
N GLY A 278 -15.84 -22.72 25.61
CA GLY A 278 -17.26 -22.58 25.91
C GLY A 278 -18.11 -22.16 24.71
N ARG A 279 -19.42 -22.38 24.82
CA ARG A 279 -20.38 -22.00 23.78
C ARG A 279 -21.57 -21.21 24.31
N ASP A 280 -22.03 -20.25 23.51
CA ASP A 280 -23.34 -19.59 23.69
C ASP A 280 -23.51 -18.92 25.07
N ASN A 281 -22.40 -18.47 25.67
CA ASN A 281 -22.39 -17.74 26.95
C ASN A 281 -22.49 -16.22 26.72
N VAL A 282 -23.09 -15.51 27.68
CA VAL A 282 -23.27 -14.05 27.66
C VAL A 282 -22.66 -13.44 28.93
N PHE A 283 -21.59 -12.66 28.76
CA PHE A 283 -20.85 -11.99 29.84
C PHE A 283 -20.91 -10.47 29.67
N LEU A 284 -21.50 -9.74 30.62
CA LEU A 284 -21.53 -8.27 30.62
C LEU A 284 -20.89 -7.73 31.89
N LYS A 285 -19.76 -7.01 31.77
CA LYS A 285 -18.95 -6.49 32.88
C LYS A 285 -18.57 -7.53 33.96
N ASN A 286 -18.47 -8.81 33.58
CA ASN A 286 -18.19 -9.95 34.45
C ASN A 286 -16.74 -10.01 35.02
N PHE A 287 -16.15 -8.85 35.33
CA PHE A 287 -14.75 -8.77 35.72
C PHE A 287 -14.53 -8.91 37.23
N THR A 288 -13.92 -10.03 37.60
CA THR A 288 -13.39 -10.29 38.94
C THR A 288 -12.03 -9.61 39.12
N ALA A 289 -11.79 -9.03 40.29
CA ALA A 289 -10.70 -8.09 40.48
C ALA A 289 -9.32 -8.77 40.67
N ILE A 290 -8.69 -9.17 39.56
CA ILE A 290 -7.25 -9.47 39.32
C ILE A 290 -6.59 -10.59 40.17
N ASN A 291 -6.86 -10.66 41.45
CA ASN A 291 -6.01 -11.29 42.46
C ASN A 291 -6.12 -12.83 42.48
N ASN A 292 -7.33 -13.36 42.23
CA ASN A 292 -7.60 -14.81 42.20
C ASN A 292 -7.86 -15.29 40.76
N GLN A 293 -6.80 -15.50 39.97
CA GLN A 293 -6.95 -16.12 38.64
C GLN A 293 -7.51 -17.56 38.69
N GLY A 294 -7.50 -18.17 39.87
CA GLY A 294 -8.06 -19.50 40.15
C GLY A 294 -9.58 -19.57 40.17
N ASP A 295 -10.30 -18.45 40.39
CA ASP A 295 -11.74 -18.43 40.73
C ASP A 295 -12.67 -18.01 39.57
N ASN A 296 -12.10 -17.76 38.39
CA ASN A 296 -12.83 -17.25 37.21
C ASN A 296 -13.34 -18.39 36.33
N PHE A 297 -14.52 -18.20 35.72
CA PHE A 297 -15.10 -19.12 34.74
C PHE A 297 -14.09 -19.53 33.67
N LYS A 298 -13.80 -20.84 33.63
CA LYS A 298 -12.82 -21.46 32.72
C LYS A 298 -13.54 -22.06 31.51
N SER A 299 -14.62 -22.81 31.75
CA SER A 299 -15.42 -23.36 30.65
C SER A 299 -16.84 -23.78 30.98
N GLY A 300 -17.67 -23.83 29.94
CA GLY A 300 -19.06 -24.27 30.01
C GLY A 300 -19.93 -23.57 28.96
N ASN A 301 -21.22 -23.91 28.93
CA ASN A 301 -22.13 -23.50 27.87
C ASN A 301 -23.45 -22.90 28.39
N ASN A 302 -24.07 -22.02 27.61
CA ASN A 302 -25.39 -21.43 27.86
C ASN A 302 -25.51 -20.65 29.19
N ASN A 303 -24.44 -20.00 29.66
CA ASN A 303 -24.47 -19.20 30.89
C ASN A 303 -24.67 -17.71 30.62
N VAL A 304 -25.44 -17.02 31.46
CA VAL A 304 -25.71 -15.57 31.35
C VAL A 304 -25.25 -14.86 32.62
N PHE A 305 -24.06 -14.26 32.60
CA PHE A 305 -23.42 -13.60 33.73
C PHE A 305 -23.30 -12.08 33.49
N ILE A 306 -24.20 -11.32 34.12
CA ILE A 306 -24.36 -9.87 33.89
C ILE A 306 -24.14 -9.12 35.21
N GLY A 307 -23.01 -8.41 35.29
CA GLY A 307 -22.60 -7.65 36.46
C GLY A 307 -21.19 -7.99 36.92
N LYS A 308 -20.59 -7.11 37.71
CA LYS A 308 -19.28 -7.37 38.33
C LYS A 308 -19.42 -8.54 39.31
N ASP A 309 -18.51 -9.51 39.25
CA ASP A 309 -18.47 -10.69 40.11
C ASP A 309 -19.71 -11.63 40.04
N SER A 310 -20.61 -11.47 39.05
CA SER A 310 -21.74 -12.39 38.87
C SER A 310 -21.24 -13.81 38.53
N GLY A 311 -21.64 -14.84 39.28
CA GLY A 311 -21.11 -16.19 39.09
C GLY A 311 -19.64 -16.35 39.52
N TYR A 312 -19.17 -15.56 40.50
CA TYR A 312 -17.85 -15.74 41.11
C TYR A 312 -17.63 -17.17 41.61
N GLY A 313 -16.41 -17.72 41.42
CA GLY A 313 -16.04 -19.07 41.86
C GLY A 313 -16.57 -20.20 40.98
N VAL A 314 -17.35 -19.89 39.94
CA VAL A 314 -17.97 -20.88 39.05
C VAL A 314 -16.97 -21.24 37.94
N LEU A 315 -16.10 -22.22 38.21
CA LEU A 315 -15.04 -22.62 37.29
C LEU A 315 -15.56 -23.34 36.04
N THR A 316 -16.47 -24.29 36.25
CA THR A 316 -17.15 -25.02 35.19
C THR A 316 -18.62 -25.22 35.51
N ALA A 317 -19.50 -24.75 34.62
CA ALA A 317 -20.96 -24.93 34.75
C ALA A 317 -21.69 -24.68 33.43
N ASN A 318 -22.87 -25.28 33.27
CA ASN A 318 -23.74 -25.09 32.11
C ASN A 318 -25.14 -24.62 32.53
N ASN A 319 -25.83 -23.84 31.68
CA ASN A 319 -27.23 -23.43 31.84
C ASN A 319 -27.54 -22.60 33.11
N ASN A 320 -26.65 -21.68 33.53
CA ASN A 320 -26.86 -20.86 34.72
C ASN A 320 -27.04 -19.37 34.38
N ILE A 321 -27.89 -18.69 35.14
CA ILE A 321 -28.11 -17.24 35.04
C ILE A 321 -27.61 -16.59 36.32
N ALA A 322 -26.81 -15.54 36.23
CA ALA A 322 -26.35 -14.73 37.36
C ALA A 322 -26.39 -13.25 36.94
N ILE A 323 -27.36 -12.50 37.47
CA ILE A 323 -27.59 -11.09 37.12
C ILE A 323 -27.54 -10.24 38.39
N GLY A 324 -26.62 -9.27 38.42
CA GLY A 324 -26.35 -8.40 39.56
C GLY A 324 -24.86 -8.34 39.90
N ALA A 325 -24.49 -7.42 40.79
CA ALA A 325 -23.13 -7.43 41.35
C ALA A 325 -23.01 -8.56 42.39
N ALA A 326 -21.95 -9.37 42.30
CA ALA A 326 -21.70 -10.55 43.15
C ALA A 326 -22.86 -11.57 43.24
N SER A 327 -23.73 -11.62 42.23
CA SER A 327 -24.90 -12.51 42.22
C SER A 327 -24.49 -13.98 42.09
N SER A 328 -25.08 -14.85 42.92
CA SER A 328 -24.94 -16.31 42.81
C SER A 328 -25.71 -16.88 41.60
N LEU A 329 -25.58 -18.19 41.38
CA LEU A 329 -26.22 -18.88 40.26
C LEU A 329 -27.71 -19.13 40.52
N PHE A 330 -28.55 -18.68 39.59
CA PHE A 330 -29.88 -19.21 39.34
C PHE A 330 -29.78 -20.36 38.31
N ARG A 331 -30.46 -21.48 38.59
CA ARG A 331 -30.56 -22.63 37.68
C ARG A 331 -32.01 -22.76 37.21
N CYS A 332 -32.18 -22.99 35.91
CA CYS A 332 -33.44 -23.34 35.27
C CYS A 332 -33.50 -24.85 35.02
#